data_AF-A0A1E7F3H3-F1
#
_entry.id   AF-A0A1E7F3H3-F1
#
_cell.length_a   1.000
_cell.length_b   1.000
_cell.length_c   1.000
_cell.angle_alpha   90.00
_cell.angle_beta   90.00
_cell.angle_gamma   90.00
#
_symmetry.space_group_name_H-M   'P 1'
#
loop_
_entity.id
_entity.type
_entity.pdbx_description
1 polymer ?
#
loop_
_entity_poly.entity_id
_entity_poly.type
_entity_poly.pdbx_seq_one_letter_code
_entity_poly.pdbx_strand_id
1 'polypeptide(L)'
;MAQPAMTERILNAEMNLTREITEDAGDITDDDLNEVTELVAYEYDPLRETAAPLSPRIGLCLQLQTLYLACCSHIPPEITNCQCLKSLTLYNCEGLIELPQGIVLEGLKTVSLHCGTWNEDNVKTMLTWLASCCPNLIAISFVGHTRVTARIFMEGLLQNKSFRDKFKDKLFCLNFSKCNLTEEDASYVIFNIVQPFFTRLSGLSLSQNDIQSIQSLGKSARNLTKTRYGPITSNLRCLYIQENPVFGNLKSPETTDHNVAVCLVKSFPKLYVFSGIEHYLQVSSIINYQAMINLSELRYLLEDGNNSDGHGTRLSIWPYVIHRVYKSTDKDPNSIYSLLREGPVIKDR
;
A
#
# COMPACT_ATOMS: atom_id res chain seq x y z
N MET A 1 40.61 -1.08 7.02
CA MET A 1 39.88 -0.85 5.75
C MET A 1 38.48 -0.42 6.12
N ALA A 2 38.20 0.86 5.86
CA ALA A 2 37.02 1.57 6.36
C ALA A 2 35.75 1.17 5.61
N GLN A 3 34.65 1.00 6.36
CA GLN A 3 33.30 0.86 5.84
C GLN A 3 32.85 2.15 5.12
N PRO A 4 32.09 2.07 4.01
CA PRO A 4 31.50 3.24 3.41
C PRO A 4 30.24 3.66 4.18
N ALA A 5 30.22 4.91 4.60
CA ALA A 5 29.05 5.61 5.13
C ALA A 5 27.95 5.69 4.04
N MET A 6 26.75 5.22 4.38
CA MET A 6 25.56 5.34 3.53
C MET A 6 24.48 6.11 4.30
N THR A 7 24.62 7.43 4.22
CA THR A 7 23.63 8.51 4.29
C THR A 7 22.28 8.21 4.99
N GLU A 8 22.18 8.64 6.25
CA GLU A 8 20.94 9.07 6.89
C GLU A 8 20.22 10.11 6.03
N ARG A 9 18.99 9.83 5.63
CA ARG A 9 18.02 10.81 5.13
C ARG A 9 16.63 10.39 5.60
N ILE A 10 16.39 10.55 6.90
CA ILE A 10 15.06 10.67 7.49
C ILE A 10 15.04 11.99 8.26
N LEU A 11 14.47 12.99 7.58
CA LEU A 11 13.92 14.27 8.03
C LEU A 11 14.50 14.95 9.29
N ASN A 12 15.49 15.82 9.07
CA ASN A 12 15.43 17.20 9.55
C ASN A 12 14.85 18.04 8.40
N ALA A 13 13.66 18.60 8.59
CA ALA A 13 13.03 19.66 7.79
C ALA A 13 11.70 20.01 8.49
N GLU A 14 11.69 20.97 9.42
CA GLU A 14 11.35 22.37 9.10
C GLU A 14 11.11 22.67 7.61
N MET A 15 10.00 23.37 7.37
CA MET A 15 9.57 23.99 6.11
C MET A 15 9.02 23.06 5.03
N ASN A 16 7.68 22.99 4.94
CA ASN A 16 6.94 23.85 4.01
C ASN A 16 5.42 23.68 4.27
N LEU A 17 4.77 24.80 4.65
CA LEU A 17 3.39 24.99 5.14
C LEU A 17 3.09 24.75 6.64
N THR A 18 4.10 24.43 7.45
CA THR A 18 3.99 24.52 8.91
C THR A 18 4.20 25.96 9.36
N ARG A 19 3.11 26.72 9.56
CA ARG A 19 3.13 27.78 10.58
C ARG A 19 3.44 27.07 11.90
N GLU A 20 4.62 27.35 12.43
CA GLU A 20 5.10 26.90 13.74
C GLU A 20 4.03 27.11 14.81
N ILE A 21 3.28 26.07 15.17
CA ILE A 21 2.61 26.00 16.48
C ILE A 21 3.70 25.65 17.50
N THR A 22 4.71 26.50 17.62
CA THR A 22 5.66 26.49 18.73
C THR A 22 5.51 27.83 19.44
N GLU A 23 5.48 27.79 20.77
CA GLU A 23 5.11 28.88 21.69
C GLU A 23 5.88 30.21 21.52
N ASP A 24 6.85 30.30 20.60
CA ASP A 24 7.62 31.52 20.29
C ASP A 24 7.20 32.22 18.97
N ALA A 25 6.29 31.65 18.19
CA ALA A 25 5.69 32.31 17.03
C ALA A 25 4.49 33.14 17.52
N GLY A 26 4.46 34.45 17.22
CA GLY A 26 3.42 35.38 17.67
C GLY A 26 2.00 34.81 17.51
N ASP A 27 1.14 35.12 18.50
CA ASP A 27 -0.22 34.59 18.70
C ASP A 27 -0.86 34.02 17.43
N ILE A 28 -0.77 32.70 17.25
CA ILE A 28 -1.55 31.98 16.24
C ILE A 28 -3.02 32.16 16.57
N THR A 29 -3.69 32.93 15.71
CA THR A 29 -5.12 33.17 15.83
C THR A 29 -5.90 31.93 15.42
N ASP A 30 -7.14 31.81 15.87
CA ASP A 30 -8.00 30.69 15.46
C ASP A 30 -8.30 30.73 13.96
N ASP A 31 -8.28 31.92 13.35
CA ASP A 31 -8.43 32.11 11.90
C ASP A 31 -7.24 31.48 11.14
N ASP A 32 -6.03 31.58 11.68
CA ASP A 32 -4.83 30.99 11.06
C ASP A 32 -4.88 29.45 11.06
N LEU A 33 -5.50 28.84 12.07
CA LEU A 33 -5.65 27.37 12.16
C LEU A 33 -6.66 26.83 11.14
N ASN A 34 -7.68 27.63 10.80
CA ASN A 34 -8.70 27.23 9.84
C ASN A 34 -8.13 27.01 8.43
N GLU A 35 -7.02 27.66 8.07
CA GLU A 35 -6.38 27.51 6.75
C GLU A 35 -5.41 26.31 6.65
N VAL A 36 -5.12 25.63 7.76
CA VAL A 36 -4.13 24.53 7.80
C VAL A 36 -4.68 23.29 7.10
N THR A 37 -4.05 22.88 6.00
CA THR A 37 -4.40 21.66 5.25
C THR A 37 -3.51 20.46 5.58
N GLU A 38 -2.33 20.69 6.15
CA GLU A 38 -1.38 19.66 6.53
C GLU A 38 -0.73 20.03 7.86
N LEU A 39 -0.66 19.07 8.79
CA LEU A 39 -0.11 19.28 10.12
C LEU A 39 0.82 18.13 10.47
N VAL A 40 1.99 18.46 11.01
CA VAL A 40 2.92 17.53 11.64
C VAL A 40 2.98 17.88 13.12
N ALA A 41 2.73 16.91 13.99
CA ALA A 41 2.79 17.08 15.42
C ALA A 41 3.66 15.99 16.07
N TYR A 42 4.43 16.41 17.06
CA TYR A 42 5.35 15.57 17.83
C TYR A 42 4.94 15.66 19.29
N GLU A 43 4.72 14.51 19.92
CA GLU A 43 4.50 14.51 21.37
C GLU A 43 5.83 14.58 22.12
N TYR A 44 6.85 13.84 21.67
CA TYR A 44 8.20 13.91 22.25
C TYR A 44 9.12 14.77 21.39
N ASP A 45 9.58 15.89 21.95
CA ASP A 45 10.66 16.70 21.39
C ASP A 45 11.99 16.30 22.08
N PRO A 46 12.92 15.63 21.35
CA PRO A 46 14.23 15.25 21.89
C PRO A 46 15.06 16.44 22.38
N LEU A 47 14.78 17.66 21.90
CA LEU A 47 15.50 18.88 22.28
C LEU A 47 14.97 19.50 23.56
N ARG A 48 13.69 19.27 23.88
CA ARG A 48 13.02 19.85 25.06
C ARG A 48 12.86 18.88 26.22
N GLU A 49 13.14 17.59 26.03
CA GLU A 49 12.95 16.51 27.04
C GLU A 49 11.53 16.43 27.63
N THR A 50 10.57 17.14 27.05
CA THR A 50 9.18 17.17 27.53
C THR A 50 8.26 16.51 26.50
N ALA A 51 7.41 15.61 26.97
CA ALA A 51 6.29 15.09 26.19
C ALA A 51 5.10 16.07 26.31
N ALA A 52 4.66 16.66 25.21
CA ALA A 52 3.45 17.49 25.17
C ALA A 52 2.37 16.76 24.36
N PRO A 53 1.23 16.38 24.98
CA PRO A 53 0.17 15.67 24.27
C PRO A 53 -0.37 16.53 23.13
N LEU A 54 -0.90 15.88 22.09
CA LEU A 54 -1.53 16.59 20.97
C LEU A 54 -2.64 17.50 21.48
N SER A 55 -2.53 18.81 21.18
CA SER A 55 -3.46 19.82 21.67
C SER A 55 -4.89 19.62 21.14
N PRO A 56 -5.93 19.76 21.98
CA PRO A 56 -7.33 19.82 21.53
C PRO A 56 -7.61 20.90 20.46
N ARG A 57 -6.74 21.92 20.35
CA ARG A 57 -6.83 22.95 19.29
C ARG A 57 -6.74 22.39 17.87
N ILE A 58 -6.31 21.14 17.68
CA ILE A 58 -6.42 20.47 16.38
C ILE A 58 -7.85 20.49 15.82
N GLY A 59 -8.87 20.53 16.69
CA GLY A 59 -10.26 20.66 16.28
C GLY A 59 -10.62 21.98 15.60
N LEU A 60 -9.73 22.98 15.62
CA LEU A 60 -9.87 24.25 14.89
C LEU A 60 -9.34 24.17 13.46
N CYS A 61 -8.58 23.13 13.12
CA CYS A 61 -8.03 22.92 11.77
C CYS A 61 -9.09 22.31 10.84
N LEU A 62 -10.15 23.07 10.53
CA LEU A 62 -11.32 22.56 9.80
C LEU A 62 -10.99 22.12 8.36
N GLN A 63 -9.95 22.70 7.75
CA GLN A 63 -9.49 22.35 6.40
C GLN A 63 -8.40 21.27 6.37
N LEU A 64 -8.04 20.70 7.53
CA LEU A 64 -6.96 19.72 7.65
C LEU A 64 -7.26 18.48 6.81
N GLN A 65 -6.36 18.14 5.89
CA GLN A 65 -6.48 16.99 4.99
C GLN A 65 -5.48 15.87 5.32
N THR A 66 -4.32 16.24 5.84
CA THR A 66 -3.24 15.30 6.16
C THR A 66 -2.70 15.60 7.56
N LEU A 67 -2.61 14.56 8.39
CA LEU A 67 -2.07 14.65 9.74
C LEU A 67 -0.95 13.63 9.94
N TYR A 68 0.21 14.11 10.38
CA TYR A 68 1.35 13.31 10.80
C TYR A 68 1.52 13.45 12.30
N LEU A 69 1.45 12.34 13.03
CA LEU A 69 1.66 12.28 14.46
C LEU A 69 2.90 11.44 14.75
N ALA A 70 3.83 11.97 15.52
CA ALA A 70 5.06 11.29 15.87
C ALA A 70 5.19 11.15 17.40
N CYS A 71 5.53 9.93 17.83
CA CYS A 71 5.72 9.56 19.23
C CYS A 71 4.50 9.83 20.11
N CYS A 72 3.28 9.84 19.54
CA CYS A 72 2.07 10.17 20.28
C CYS A 72 1.53 8.99 21.09
N SER A 73 1.08 9.28 22.31
CA SER A 73 0.43 8.35 23.24
C SER A 73 -1.10 8.51 23.29
N HIS A 74 -1.60 9.67 22.82
CA HIS A 74 -3.01 10.04 22.83
C HIS A 74 -3.41 10.78 21.54
N ILE A 75 -4.63 10.54 21.05
CA ILE A 75 -5.28 11.35 19.99
C ILE A 75 -6.53 12.01 20.58
N PRO A 76 -6.61 13.35 20.65
CA PRO A 76 -7.75 14.06 21.22
C PRO A 76 -9.03 13.82 20.39
N PRO A 77 -10.21 13.68 21.03
CA PRO A 77 -11.48 13.48 20.33
C PRO A 77 -11.85 14.64 19.38
N GLU A 78 -11.31 15.84 19.61
CA GLU A 78 -11.45 17.03 18.76
C GLU A 78 -10.97 16.81 17.32
N ILE A 79 -10.18 15.76 17.05
CA ILE A 79 -9.86 15.33 15.69
C ILE A 79 -11.12 15.06 14.84
N THR A 80 -12.26 14.78 15.46
CA THR A 80 -13.55 14.62 14.76
C THR A 80 -14.04 15.90 14.07
N ASN A 81 -13.54 17.08 14.47
CA ASN A 81 -13.86 18.35 13.81
C ASN A 81 -13.08 18.55 12.51
N CYS A 82 -11.99 17.80 12.31
CA CYS A 82 -11.21 17.80 11.06
C CYS A 82 -11.94 16.98 9.97
N GLN A 83 -13.13 17.44 9.55
CA GLN A 83 -13.99 16.70 8.61
C GLN A 83 -13.34 16.47 7.24
N CYS A 84 -12.38 17.33 6.86
CA CYS A 84 -11.61 17.22 5.63
C CYS A 84 -10.46 16.21 5.70
N LEU A 85 -10.19 15.59 6.86
CA LEU A 85 -9.04 14.73 7.07
C LEU A 85 -9.15 13.46 6.24
N LYS A 86 -8.19 13.26 5.32
CA LYS A 86 -8.12 12.14 4.36
C LYS A 86 -7.00 11.16 4.70
N SER A 87 -5.92 11.63 5.32
CA SER A 87 -4.74 10.83 5.62
C SER A 87 -4.26 11.05 7.04
N LEU A 88 -3.96 9.95 7.73
CA LEU A 88 -3.38 9.92 9.06
C LEU A 88 -2.14 9.05 9.05
N THR A 89 -1.00 9.62 9.44
CA THR A 89 0.26 8.90 9.62
C THR A 89 0.66 8.90 11.08
N LEU A 90 0.92 7.74 11.64
CA LEU A 90 1.39 7.54 13.01
C LEU A 90 2.82 7.01 12.97
N TYR A 91 3.78 7.80 13.45
CA TYR A 91 5.19 7.49 13.46
C TYR A 91 5.67 7.21 14.88
N ASN A 92 6.17 6.00 15.13
CA ASN A 92 6.68 5.58 16.44
C ASN A 92 5.66 5.76 17.59
N CYS A 93 4.37 5.59 17.31
CA CYS A 93 3.29 5.71 18.30
C CYS A 93 3.03 4.38 19.02
N GLU A 94 4.07 3.68 19.46
CA GLU A 94 3.94 2.39 20.18
C GLU A 94 3.27 2.56 21.57
N GLY A 95 3.40 3.75 22.15
CA GLY A 95 2.71 4.16 23.38
C GLY A 95 1.28 4.63 23.19
N LEU A 96 0.70 4.51 21.99
CA LEU A 96 -0.67 4.94 21.70
C LEU A 96 -1.67 4.02 22.40
N ILE A 97 -2.04 4.42 23.63
CA ILE A 97 -2.93 3.67 24.51
C ILE A 97 -4.36 4.21 24.38
N GLU A 98 -4.50 5.51 24.14
CA GLU A 98 -5.79 6.19 24.14
C GLU A 98 -6.16 6.67 22.73
N LEU A 99 -7.03 5.88 22.09
CA LEU A 99 -7.71 6.28 20.86
C LEU A 99 -9.11 6.80 21.18
N PRO A 100 -9.55 7.91 20.56
CA PRO A 100 -10.84 8.51 20.83
C PRO A 100 -11.94 7.54 20.42
N GLN A 101 -12.89 7.31 21.32
CA GLN A 101 -14.02 6.41 21.12
C GLN A 101 -15.28 7.19 20.76
N GLY A 102 -16.19 6.57 20.00
CA GLY A 102 -17.47 7.17 19.65
C GLY A 102 -17.38 8.31 18.62
N ILE A 103 -16.21 8.54 18.02
CA ILE A 103 -16.03 9.50 16.93
C ILE A 103 -16.15 8.82 15.56
N VAL A 104 -16.37 9.61 14.51
CA VAL A 104 -16.40 9.12 13.13
C VAL A 104 -15.57 10.05 12.24
N LEU A 105 -14.53 9.49 11.62
CA LEU A 105 -13.66 10.15 10.66
C LEU A 105 -14.12 9.79 9.25
N GLU A 106 -15.23 10.38 8.79
CA GLU A 106 -15.85 10.05 7.50
C GLU A 106 -14.95 10.34 6.30
N GLY A 107 -14.12 11.38 6.40
CA GLY A 107 -13.17 11.77 5.36
C GLY A 107 -11.99 10.82 5.23
N LEU A 108 -11.65 10.06 6.28
CA LEU A 108 -10.38 9.36 6.37
C LEU A 108 -10.35 8.16 5.40
N LYS A 109 -9.39 8.20 4.47
CA LYS A 109 -9.21 7.19 3.41
C LYS A 109 -7.97 6.34 3.61
N THR A 110 -6.94 6.90 4.23
CA THR A 110 -5.63 6.26 4.33
C THR A 110 -5.09 6.38 5.75
N VAL A 111 -4.55 5.28 6.27
CA VAL A 111 -3.83 5.24 7.53
C VAL A 111 -2.48 4.59 7.32
N SER A 112 -1.43 5.22 7.82
CA SER A 112 -0.06 4.70 7.74
C SER A 112 0.52 4.59 9.15
N LEU A 113 0.97 3.39 9.50
CA LEU A 113 1.62 3.05 10.77
C LEU A 113 3.10 2.84 10.47
N HIS A 114 3.96 3.67 11.06
CA HIS A 114 5.39 3.69 10.79
C HIS A 114 6.18 3.45 12.07
N CYS A 115 7.08 2.46 12.04
CA CYS A 115 8.04 2.18 13.11
C CYS A 115 7.41 1.91 14.49
N GLY A 116 8.23 1.49 15.44
CA GLY A 116 7.81 1.15 16.80
C GLY A 116 7.44 -0.34 16.98
N THR A 117 7.30 -0.73 18.23
CA THR A 117 7.14 -2.11 18.69
C THR A 117 5.73 -2.30 19.21
N TRP A 118 4.85 -2.78 18.34
CA TRP A 118 3.46 -3.00 18.69
C TRP A 118 3.26 -4.43 19.18
N ASN A 119 2.56 -4.57 20.30
CA ASN A 119 2.12 -5.85 20.82
C ASN A 119 0.68 -6.18 20.34
N GLU A 120 0.17 -7.34 20.74
CA GLU A 120 -1.16 -7.82 20.35
C GLU A 120 -2.28 -6.86 20.77
N ASP A 121 -2.19 -6.25 21.96
CA ASP A 121 -3.19 -5.32 22.47
C ASP A 121 -3.20 -4.01 21.68
N ASN A 122 -2.03 -3.46 21.33
CA ASN A 122 -1.92 -2.27 20.48
C ASN A 122 -2.58 -2.52 19.11
N VAL A 123 -2.22 -3.64 18.46
CA VAL A 123 -2.77 -4.03 17.15
C VAL A 123 -4.28 -4.22 17.23
N LYS A 124 -4.77 -4.94 18.24
CA LYS A 124 -6.20 -5.18 18.44
C LYS A 124 -6.97 -3.89 18.67
N THR A 125 -6.42 -2.99 19.49
CA THR A 125 -7.00 -1.67 19.79
C THR A 125 -7.09 -0.83 18.52
N MET A 126 -6.00 -0.73 17.77
CA MET A 126 -5.95 0.01 16.51
C MET A 126 -6.92 -0.54 15.46
N LEU A 127 -6.92 -1.85 15.21
CA LEU A 127 -7.82 -2.45 14.22
C LEU A 127 -9.30 -2.29 14.61
N THR A 128 -9.61 -2.37 15.91
CA THR A 128 -10.96 -2.12 16.42
C THR A 128 -11.37 -0.67 16.22
N TRP A 129 -10.48 0.27 16.52
CA TRP A 129 -10.70 1.69 16.31
C TRP A 129 -10.88 2.05 14.83
N LEU A 130 -10.06 1.48 13.93
CA LEU A 130 -10.23 1.66 12.48
C LEU A 130 -11.62 1.17 12.02
N ALA A 131 -12.04 0.01 12.53
CA ALA A 131 -13.34 -0.57 12.17
C ALA A 131 -14.53 0.27 12.66
N SER A 132 -14.42 0.89 13.84
CA SER A 132 -15.48 1.72 14.43
C SER A 132 -15.49 3.14 13.87
N CYS A 133 -14.33 3.78 13.76
CA CYS A 133 -14.22 5.22 13.53
C CYS A 133 -13.94 5.59 12.07
N CYS A 134 -13.46 4.67 11.22
CA CYS A 134 -12.99 4.98 9.87
C CYS A 134 -13.81 4.27 8.79
N PRO A 135 -15.11 4.58 8.60
CA PRO A 135 -16.02 3.79 7.75
C PRO A 135 -15.64 3.75 6.27
N ASN A 136 -14.80 4.68 5.83
CA ASN A 136 -14.41 4.93 4.44
C ASN A 136 -12.93 4.64 4.15
N LEU A 137 -12.24 3.95 5.07
CA LEU A 137 -10.85 3.56 4.90
C LEU A 137 -10.70 2.63 3.68
N ILE A 138 -9.74 2.95 2.82
CA ILE A 138 -9.43 2.20 1.59
C ILE A 138 -7.97 1.74 1.52
N ALA A 139 -7.07 2.33 2.30
CA ALA A 139 -5.67 1.94 2.32
C ALA A 139 -5.09 1.90 3.73
N ILE A 140 -4.29 0.87 4.00
CA ILE A 140 -3.48 0.76 5.21
C ILE A 140 -2.03 0.50 4.82
N SER A 141 -1.12 1.26 5.42
CA SER A 141 0.32 1.01 5.35
C SER A 141 0.87 0.66 6.72
N PHE A 142 1.73 -0.36 6.77
CA PHE A 142 2.46 -0.82 7.94
C PHE A 142 3.93 -0.90 7.56
N VAL A 143 4.72 0.08 7.96
CA VAL A 143 6.03 0.34 7.37
C VAL A 143 7.12 0.45 8.44
N GLY A 144 8.27 -0.18 8.23
CA GLY A 144 9.43 0.02 9.11
C GLY A 144 9.32 -0.67 10.47
N HIS A 145 8.39 -1.62 10.64
CA HIS A 145 8.26 -2.39 11.88
C HIS A 145 9.16 -3.62 11.89
N THR A 146 9.40 -4.20 13.06
CA THR A 146 10.09 -5.50 13.12
C THR A 146 9.24 -6.60 12.48
N ARG A 147 9.88 -7.70 12.04
CA ARG A 147 9.18 -8.88 11.51
C ARG A 147 8.16 -9.45 12.49
N VAL A 148 8.50 -9.48 13.78
CA VAL A 148 7.62 -9.97 14.86
C VAL A 148 6.36 -9.11 14.94
N THR A 149 6.53 -7.79 15.01
CA THR A 149 5.42 -6.84 15.06
C THR A 149 4.54 -6.90 13.81
N ALA A 150 5.14 -7.04 12.62
CA ALA A 150 4.38 -7.21 11.38
C ALA A 150 3.55 -8.50 11.38
N ARG A 151 4.07 -9.61 11.95
CA ARG A 151 3.31 -10.86 12.10
C ARG A 151 2.14 -10.72 13.07
N ILE A 152 2.33 -10.04 14.20
CA ILE A 152 1.23 -9.70 15.11
C ILE A 152 0.16 -8.89 14.37
N PHE A 153 0.55 -7.91 13.55
CA PHE A 153 -0.40 -7.13 12.76
C PHE A 153 -1.16 -7.99 11.74
N MET A 154 -0.46 -8.87 11.01
CA MET A 154 -1.05 -9.84 10.08
C MET A 154 -2.05 -10.78 10.77
N GLU A 155 -1.70 -11.32 11.94
CA GLU A 155 -2.58 -12.15 12.75
C GLU A 155 -3.78 -11.34 13.25
N GLY A 156 -3.58 -10.08 13.63
CA GLY A 156 -4.64 -9.14 13.97
C GLY A 156 -5.63 -8.94 12.82
N LEU A 157 -5.17 -8.74 11.58
CA LEU A 157 -6.04 -8.65 10.40
C LEU A 157 -6.86 -9.94 10.22
N LEU A 158 -6.25 -11.10 10.45
CA LEU A 158 -6.89 -12.41 10.35
C LEU A 158 -7.90 -12.67 11.48
N GLN A 159 -7.65 -12.20 12.69
CA GLN A 159 -8.45 -12.52 13.88
C GLN A 159 -9.52 -11.46 14.18
N ASN A 160 -9.28 -10.18 13.90
CA ASN A 160 -10.21 -9.09 14.16
C ASN A 160 -11.44 -9.12 13.23
N LYS A 161 -12.52 -9.74 13.70
CA LYS A 161 -13.75 -9.94 12.91
C LYS A 161 -14.41 -8.63 12.50
N SER A 162 -14.49 -7.64 13.39
CA SER A 162 -15.14 -6.36 13.10
C SER A 162 -14.41 -5.61 11.97
N PHE A 163 -13.07 -5.62 11.99
CA PHE A 163 -12.27 -5.07 10.92
C PHE A 163 -12.52 -5.80 9.59
N ARG A 164 -12.47 -7.13 9.56
CA ARG A 164 -12.71 -7.91 8.34
C ARG A 164 -14.08 -7.66 7.76
N ASP A 165 -15.13 -7.76 8.58
CA ASP A 165 -16.51 -7.57 8.13
C ASP A 165 -16.73 -6.16 7.57
N LYS A 166 -16.08 -5.15 8.17
CA LYS A 166 -16.17 -3.75 7.72
C LYS A 166 -15.45 -3.49 6.40
N PHE A 167 -14.28 -4.10 6.19
CA PHE A 167 -13.36 -3.72 5.12
C PHE A 167 -13.09 -4.76 4.03
N LYS A 168 -13.61 -5.99 4.15
CA LYS A 168 -13.45 -7.06 3.14
C LYS A 168 -13.72 -6.61 1.69
N ASP A 169 -14.73 -5.76 1.51
CA ASP A 169 -15.18 -5.24 0.21
C ASP A 169 -14.92 -3.72 0.08
N LYS A 170 -13.96 -3.18 0.82
CA LYS A 170 -13.59 -1.75 0.78
C LYS A 170 -12.08 -1.52 0.68
N LEU A 171 -11.28 -2.33 1.39
CA LEU A 171 -9.84 -2.16 1.40
C LEU A 171 -9.28 -2.42 -0.01
N PHE A 172 -8.61 -1.41 -0.55
CA PHE A 172 -8.08 -1.38 -1.89
C PHE A 172 -6.56 -1.57 -1.92
N CYS A 173 -5.86 -1.06 -0.90
CA CYS A 173 -4.40 -1.13 -0.81
C CYS A 173 -3.95 -1.57 0.59
N LEU A 174 -2.97 -2.48 0.62
CA LEU A 174 -2.31 -2.92 1.84
C LEU A 174 -0.79 -2.89 1.60
N ASN A 175 -0.04 -2.34 2.54
CA ASN A 175 1.40 -2.17 2.38
C ASN A 175 2.13 -2.66 3.64
N PHE A 176 3.07 -3.59 3.45
CA PHE A 176 4.03 -4.06 4.44
C PHE A 176 5.45 -3.86 3.91
N SER A 177 6.00 -2.65 4.02
CA SER A 177 7.34 -2.34 3.52
C SER A 177 8.34 -2.15 4.64
N LYS A 178 9.61 -2.53 4.44
CA LYS A 178 10.66 -2.39 5.48
C LYS A 178 10.32 -3.14 6.78
N CYS A 179 9.67 -4.29 6.68
CA CYS A 179 9.21 -5.08 7.82
C CYS A 179 10.05 -6.34 8.08
N ASN A 180 11.18 -6.50 7.37
CA ASN A 180 12.02 -7.71 7.39
C ASN A 180 11.21 -9.00 7.16
N LEU A 181 10.16 -8.92 6.33
CA LEU A 181 9.34 -10.08 5.99
C LEU A 181 10.12 -11.05 5.12
N THR A 182 9.91 -12.35 5.34
CA THR A 182 10.47 -13.38 4.47
C THR A 182 9.45 -13.83 3.44
N GLU A 183 9.88 -14.74 2.58
CA GLU A 183 9.02 -15.41 1.62
C GLU A 183 7.80 -16.14 2.24
N GLU A 184 7.97 -16.76 3.41
CA GLU A 184 6.88 -17.45 4.10
C GLU A 184 5.81 -16.46 4.56
N ASP A 185 6.23 -15.30 5.05
CA ASP A 185 5.31 -14.23 5.48
C ASP A 185 4.58 -13.64 4.26
N ALA A 186 5.28 -13.43 3.13
CA ALA A 186 4.66 -13.02 1.88
C ALA A 186 3.57 -14.01 1.41
N SER A 187 3.86 -15.31 1.49
CA SER A 187 2.89 -16.36 1.18
C SER A 187 1.70 -16.33 2.13
N TYR A 188 1.96 -16.15 3.42
CA TYR A 188 0.91 -16.04 4.42
C TYR A 188 -0.01 -14.85 4.15
N VAL A 189 0.52 -13.65 3.90
CA VAL A 189 -0.30 -12.47 3.59
C VAL A 189 -1.17 -12.72 2.35
N ILE A 190 -0.59 -13.20 1.25
CA ILE A 190 -1.34 -13.36 -0.01
C ILE A 190 -2.43 -14.41 0.14
N PHE A 191 -2.11 -15.58 0.70
CA PHE A 191 -3.00 -16.74 0.62
C PHE A 191 -3.83 -16.99 1.88
N ASN A 192 -3.43 -16.47 3.05
CA ASN A 192 -4.18 -16.60 4.29
C ASN A 192 -4.94 -15.32 4.66
N ILE A 193 -4.54 -14.15 4.15
CA ILE A 193 -5.16 -12.87 4.50
C ILE A 193 -5.88 -12.26 3.28
N VAL A 194 -5.14 -11.95 2.21
CA VAL A 194 -5.67 -11.19 1.08
C VAL A 194 -6.69 -12.01 0.30
N GLN A 195 -6.34 -13.21 -0.14
CA GLN A 195 -7.22 -14.01 -0.99
C GLN A 195 -8.54 -14.41 -0.31
N PRO A 196 -8.58 -14.85 0.97
CA PRO A 196 -9.82 -15.28 1.59
C PRO A 196 -10.72 -14.13 2.04
N PHE A 197 -10.16 -12.96 2.38
CA PHE A 197 -10.90 -11.92 3.09
C PHE A 197 -11.03 -10.59 2.34
N PHE A 198 -10.03 -10.13 1.60
CA PHE A 198 -10.05 -8.79 1.02
C PHE A 198 -10.30 -8.84 -0.49
N THR A 199 -11.58 -9.05 -0.83
CA THR A 199 -12.00 -9.32 -2.21
C THR A 199 -11.69 -8.15 -3.15
N ARG A 200 -11.71 -6.90 -2.67
CA ARG A 200 -11.43 -5.69 -3.46
C ARG A 200 -9.99 -5.19 -3.36
N LEU A 201 -9.13 -5.89 -2.64
CA LEU A 201 -7.72 -5.50 -2.56
C LEU A 201 -7.10 -5.58 -3.95
N SER A 202 -6.62 -4.45 -4.42
CA SER A 202 -6.01 -4.28 -5.74
C SER A 202 -4.49 -4.11 -5.64
N GLY A 203 -4.00 -3.44 -4.60
CA GLY A 203 -2.57 -3.24 -4.36
C GLY A 203 -2.11 -3.94 -3.10
N LEU A 204 -1.05 -4.74 -3.22
CA LEU A 204 -0.27 -5.25 -2.10
C LEU A 204 1.20 -4.85 -2.29
N SER A 205 1.77 -4.15 -1.32
CA SER A 205 3.21 -3.88 -1.28
C SER A 205 3.90 -4.72 -0.21
N LEU A 206 4.96 -5.41 -0.62
CA LEU A 206 5.92 -6.17 0.18
C LEU A 206 7.34 -5.68 -0.13
N SER A 207 7.48 -4.43 -0.53
CA SER A 207 8.75 -3.83 -0.97
C SER A 207 9.74 -3.69 0.19
N GLN A 208 11.04 -3.70 -0.11
CA GLN A 208 12.08 -3.46 0.89
C GLN A 208 12.00 -4.43 2.09
N ASN A 209 11.75 -5.71 1.86
CA ASN A 209 11.77 -6.74 2.89
C ASN A 209 12.97 -7.70 2.67
N ASP A 210 12.99 -8.83 3.37
CA ASP A 210 14.03 -9.86 3.28
C ASP A 210 13.52 -11.10 2.51
N ILE A 211 12.78 -10.86 1.41
CA ILE A 211 12.29 -11.94 0.57
C ILE A 211 13.43 -12.40 -0.34
N GLN A 212 14.04 -13.55 0.00
CA GLN A 212 15.17 -14.14 -0.72
C GLN A 212 14.76 -14.97 -1.95
N SER A 213 13.55 -15.53 -1.92
CA SER A 213 12.97 -16.37 -2.99
C SER A 213 11.45 -16.19 -3.03
N ILE A 214 10.79 -16.67 -4.09
CA ILE A 214 9.33 -16.71 -4.22
C ILE A 214 8.78 -18.11 -4.52
N GLN A 215 9.58 -19.16 -4.40
CA GLN A 215 9.20 -20.55 -4.62
C GLN A 215 7.99 -21.05 -3.80
N SER A 216 7.91 -20.73 -2.51
CA SER A 216 6.80 -20.93 -1.58
C SER A 216 5.54 -20.22 -2.05
N LEU A 217 5.64 -19.01 -2.60
CA LEU A 217 4.48 -18.37 -3.27
C LEU A 217 3.99 -19.25 -4.42
N GLY A 218 4.91 -19.72 -5.26
CA GLY A 218 4.59 -20.65 -6.35
C GLY A 218 3.99 -21.97 -5.86
N LYS A 219 4.48 -22.52 -4.76
CA LYS A 219 3.95 -23.75 -4.14
C LYS A 219 2.52 -23.53 -3.64
N SER A 220 2.27 -22.44 -2.94
CA SER A 220 0.95 -22.07 -2.43
C SER A 220 -0.05 -21.81 -3.56
N ALA A 221 0.36 -21.10 -4.62
CA ALA A 221 -0.46 -20.89 -5.82
C ALA A 221 -0.85 -22.22 -6.51
N ARG A 222 0.11 -23.14 -6.67
CA ARG A 222 -0.15 -24.48 -7.23
C ARG A 222 -1.04 -25.34 -6.34
N ASN A 223 -0.96 -25.17 -5.03
CA ASN A 223 -1.82 -25.89 -4.10
C ASN A 223 -3.26 -25.37 -4.15
N LEU A 224 -3.45 -24.06 -4.35
CA LEU A 224 -4.77 -23.47 -4.53
C LEU A 224 -5.47 -23.99 -5.78
N THR A 225 -4.75 -24.12 -6.90
CA THR A 225 -5.34 -24.67 -8.13
C THR A 225 -5.71 -26.15 -8.01
N LYS A 226 -5.10 -26.89 -7.09
CA LYS A 226 -5.40 -28.30 -6.82
C LYS A 226 -6.52 -28.51 -5.80
N THR A 227 -6.76 -27.53 -4.92
CA THR A 227 -7.72 -27.65 -3.82
C THR A 227 -9.10 -27.16 -4.24
N ARG A 228 -10.16 -27.62 -3.57
CA ARG A 228 -11.56 -27.23 -3.86
C ARG A 228 -11.88 -25.75 -3.57
N TYR A 229 -10.89 -24.93 -3.19
CA TYR A 229 -11.09 -23.51 -2.87
C TYR A 229 -11.43 -22.64 -4.09
N GLY A 230 -11.50 -23.25 -5.29
CA GLY A 230 -11.89 -22.56 -6.51
C GLY A 230 -10.73 -21.76 -7.12
N PRO A 231 -10.97 -21.11 -8.26
CA PRO A 231 -9.95 -20.27 -8.89
C PRO A 231 -9.55 -19.13 -7.96
N ILE A 232 -8.32 -18.63 -8.12
CA ILE A 232 -7.84 -17.44 -7.40
C ILE A 232 -8.79 -16.27 -7.71
N THR A 233 -9.57 -15.87 -6.72
CA THR A 233 -10.64 -14.85 -6.84
C THR A 233 -10.16 -13.44 -6.56
N SER A 234 -8.91 -13.26 -6.13
CA SER A 234 -8.43 -11.95 -5.67
C SER A 234 -8.52 -10.91 -6.80
N ASN A 235 -8.95 -9.69 -6.46
CA ASN A 235 -8.81 -8.53 -7.35
C ASN A 235 -7.39 -7.95 -7.36
N LEU A 236 -6.38 -8.69 -6.89
CA LEU A 236 -5.01 -8.21 -6.81
C LEU A 236 -4.48 -7.88 -8.21
N ARG A 237 -4.22 -6.60 -8.44
CA ARG A 237 -3.70 -6.04 -9.69
C ARG A 237 -2.22 -5.70 -9.62
N CYS A 238 -1.77 -5.31 -8.42
CA CYS A 238 -0.40 -4.89 -8.17
C CYS A 238 0.19 -5.65 -6.98
N LEU A 239 1.33 -6.30 -7.21
CA LEU A 239 2.17 -6.91 -6.20
C LEU A 239 3.57 -6.29 -6.27
N TYR A 240 3.85 -5.40 -5.33
CA TYR A 240 5.13 -4.70 -5.24
C TYR A 240 6.09 -5.52 -4.38
N ILE A 241 7.20 -5.96 -4.98
CA ILE A 241 8.25 -6.75 -4.31
C ILE A 241 9.64 -6.18 -4.61
N GLN A 242 9.72 -4.93 -5.08
CA GLN A 242 10.99 -4.26 -5.34
C GLN A 242 11.85 -4.17 -4.08
N GLU A 243 13.15 -4.02 -4.30
CA GLU A 243 14.14 -3.84 -3.23
C GLU A 243 14.14 -5.00 -2.21
N ASN A 244 13.72 -6.19 -2.65
CA ASN A 244 13.95 -7.45 -1.96
C ASN A 244 15.15 -8.18 -2.58
N PRO A 245 15.88 -9.01 -1.83
CA PRO A 245 17.00 -9.81 -2.35
C PRO A 245 16.63 -10.70 -3.55
N VAL A 246 15.40 -11.25 -3.60
CA VAL A 246 14.89 -12.05 -4.73
C VAL A 246 14.91 -11.30 -6.07
N PHE A 247 14.93 -9.97 -6.06
CA PHE A 247 14.83 -9.16 -7.27
C PHE A 247 15.96 -9.45 -8.28
N GLY A 248 17.16 -9.77 -7.80
CA GLY A 248 18.27 -10.20 -8.65
C GLY A 248 17.92 -11.46 -9.46
N ASN A 249 17.23 -12.42 -8.83
CA ASN A 249 16.84 -13.66 -9.47
C ASN A 249 15.76 -13.44 -10.53
N LEU A 250 14.88 -12.45 -10.35
CA LEU A 250 13.78 -12.16 -11.28
C LEU A 250 14.23 -11.52 -12.60
N LYS A 251 15.46 -10.98 -12.65
CA LYS A 251 16.06 -10.41 -13.86
C LYS A 251 16.52 -11.49 -14.85
N SER A 252 16.96 -12.64 -14.37
CA SER A 252 17.49 -13.72 -15.21
C SER A 252 16.43 -14.80 -15.48
N PRO A 253 16.17 -15.16 -16.75
CA PRO A 253 15.19 -16.18 -17.11
C PRO A 253 15.55 -17.61 -16.68
N GLU A 254 16.82 -17.84 -16.31
CA GLU A 254 17.33 -19.15 -15.95
C GLU A 254 17.05 -19.52 -14.49
N THR A 255 16.60 -18.56 -13.66
CA THR A 255 16.39 -18.82 -12.23
C THR A 255 15.07 -19.54 -11.98
N THR A 256 15.03 -20.30 -10.90
CA THR A 256 13.79 -20.94 -10.43
C THR A 256 12.76 -19.89 -10.02
N ASP A 257 13.17 -18.81 -9.36
CA ASP A 257 12.29 -17.70 -8.96
C ASP A 257 11.66 -17.01 -10.16
N HIS A 258 12.40 -16.77 -11.25
CA HIS A 258 11.83 -16.21 -12.46
C HIS A 258 10.69 -17.08 -13.01
N ASN A 259 10.92 -18.38 -13.13
CA ASN A 259 9.89 -19.31 -13.60
C ASN A 259 8.67 -19.35 -12.67
N VAL A 260 8.90 -19.21 -11.36
CA VAL A 260 7.83 -19.09 -10.38
C VAL A 260 7.06 -17.78 -10.52
N ALA A 261 7.73 -16.63 -10.74
CA ALA A 261 7.08 -15.36 -11.01
C ALA A 261 6.19 -15.43 -12.26
N VAL A 262 6.69 -16.00 -13.36
CA VAL A 262 5.88 -16.19 -14.59
C VAL A 262 4.64 -17.04 -14.30
N CYS A 263 4.80 -18.14 -13.55
CA CYS A 263 3.68 -18.98 -13.13
C CYS A 263 2.68 -18.22 -12.22
N LEU A 264 3.16 -17.41 -11.29
CA LEU A 264 2.33 -16.60 -10.42
C LEU A 264 1.51 -15.59 -11.22
N VAL A 265 2.14 -14.80 -12.11
CA VAL A 265 1.43 -13.83 -12.95
C VAL A 265 0.35 -14.53 -13.79
N LYS A 266 0.63 -15.71 -14.36
CA LYS A 266 -0.39 -16.52 -15.07
C LYS A 266 -1.53 -17.00 -14.17
N SER A 267 -1.25 -17.27 -12.91
CA SER A 267 -2.24 -17.78 -11.95
C SER A 267 -3.15 -16.68 -11.40
N PHE A 268 -2.70 -15.42 -11.45
CA PHE A 268 -3.45 -14.24 -11.05
C PHE A 268 -3.80 -13.41 -12.31
N PRO A 269 -4.91 -13.68 -13.01
CA PRO A 269 -5.22 -13.07 -14.31
C PRO A 269 -5.41 -11.54 -14.25
N LYS A 270 -5.61 -10.98 -13.05
CA LYS A 270 -5.73 -9.53 -12.85
C LYS A 270 -4.40 -8.86 -12.48
N LEU A 271 -3.37 -9.63 -12.16
CA LEU A 271 -2.07 -9.14 -11.71
C LEU A 271 -1.25 -8.67 -12.91
N TYR A 272 -1.10 -7.36 -13.08
CA TYR A 272 -0.34 -6.78 -14.19
C TYR A 272 0.79 -5.85 -13.75
N VAL A 273 0.88 -5.53 -12.46
CA VAL A 273 2.08 -4.92 -11.87
C VAL A 273 2.71 -5.95 -10.94
N PHE A 274 3.89 -6.43 -11.32
CA PHE A 274 4.72 -7.31 -10.51
C PHE A 274 6.09 -6.65 -10.48
N SER A 275 6.54 -6.19 -9.30
CA SER A 275 7.90 -5.65 -9.03
C SER A 275 8.16 -4.13 -9.05
N GLY A 276 7.17 -3.26 -9.22
CA GLY A 276 7.37 -1.79 -9.12
C GLY A 276 6.93 -1.00 -10.35
N ILE A 277 6.86 0.33 -10.21
CA ILE A 277 6.54 1.28 -11.31
C ILE A 277 7.82 1.92 -11.87
N GLU A 278 8.92 1.90 -11.11
CA GLU A 278 10.13 2.63 -11.46
C GLU A 278 10.96 1.94 -12.55
N HIS A 279 11.38 2.73 -13.55
CA HIS A 279 12.15 2.29 -14.72
C HIS A 279 13.47 1.59 -14.40
N TYR A 280 14.00 1.73 -13.18
CA TYR A 280 15.30 1.18 -12.78
C TYR A 280 15.21 -0.21 -12.14
N LEU A 281 14.00 -0.60 -11.73
CA LEU A 281 13.72 -1.88 -11.08
C LEU A 281 12.81 -2.67 -12.01
N GLN A 282 13.35 -3.02 -13.17
CA GLN A 282 12.66 -3.90 -14.12
C GLN A 282 12.99 -5.36 -13.81
N VAL A 283 11.95 -6.16 -13.63
CA VAL A 283 12.03 -7.62 -13.82
C VAL A 283 12.32 -7.95 -15.28
N SER A 284 12.64 -9.21 -15.55
CA SER A 284 12.81 -9.70 -16.92
C SER A 284 11.65 -9.31 -17.86
N SER A 285 11.96 -9.19 -19.15
CA SER A 285 10.99 -8.93 -20.20
C SER A 285 9.88 -9.98 -20.30
N ILE A 286 10.15 -11.24 -19.90
CA ILE A 286 9.16 -12.33 -19.91
C ILE A 286 8.09 -12.13 -18.83
N ILE A 287 8.48 -11.74 -17.62
CA ILE A 287 7.53 -11.46 -16.53
C ILE A 287 6.68 -10.24 -16.92
N ASN A 288 7.31 -9.17 -17.41
CA ASN A 288 6.61 -7.98 -17.89
C ASN A 288 5.64 -8.31 -19.03
N TYR A 289 6.08 -9.08 -20.03
CA TYR A 289 5.24 -9.55 -21.13
C TYR A 289 3.98 -10.28 -20.62
N GLN A 290 4.16 -11.19 -19.66
CA GLN A 290 3.03 -11.92 -19.09
C GLN A 290 2.08 -11.00 -18.30
N ALA A 291 2.63 -10.03 -17.58
CA ALA A 291 1.84 -9.04 -16.85
C ALA A 291 1.05 -8.13 -17.81
N MET A 292 1.61 -7.80 -18.98
CA MET A 292 0.93 -7.03 -20.03
C MET A 292 -0.18 -7.83 -20.72
N ILE A 293 -0.04 -9.15 -20.87
CA ILE A 293 -1.16 -10.00 -21.31
C ILE A 293 -2.34 -9.84 -20.34
N ASN A 294 -2.10 -9.96 -19.03
CA ASN A 294 -3.13 -9.79 -18.01
C ASN A 294 -3.78 -8.40 -18.07
N LEU A 295 -2.99 -7.33 -18.21
CA LEU A 295 -3.51 -5.97 -18.38
C LEU A 295 -4.45 -5.85 -19.60
N SER A 296 -4.07 -6.48 -20.70
CA SER A 296 -4.82 -6.41 -21.96
C SER A 296 -6.19 -7.09 -21.88
N GLU A 297 -6.32 -8.14 -21.07
CA GLU A 297 -7.59 -8.82 -20.83
C GLU A 297 -8.57 -7.97 -19.99
N LEU A 298 -8.05 -6.97 -19.26
CA LEU A 298 -8.85 -6.03 -18.48
C LEU A 298 -9.33 -4.83 -19.30
N ARG A 299 -8.77 -4.61 -20.49
CA ARG A 299 -8.99 -3.41 -21.30
C ARG A 299 -10.04 -3.63 -22.39
N TYR A 300 -10.82 -2.58 -22.66
CA TYR A 300 -11.79 -2.51 -23.75
C TYR A 300 -11.36 -1.39 -24.71
N LEU A 301 -11.52 -1.58 -26.03
CA LEU A 301 -11.49 -0.45 -26.95
C LEU A 301 -12.82 0.26 -26.77
N LEU A 302 -12.77 1.52 -26.36
CA LEU A 302 -13.86 2.42 -26.64
C LEU A 302 -13.64 2.88 -28.07
N GLU A 303 -14.56 2.57 -28.98
CA GLU A 303 -14.57 3.25 -30.28
C GLU A 303 -14.80 4.74 -29.98
N ASP A 304 -13.92 5.60 -30.49
CA ASP A 304 -14.10 7.06 -30.46
C ASP A 304 -15.33 7.41 -31.31
N GLY A 305 -16.50 7.27 -30.68
CA GLY A 305 -17.78 7.62 -31.25
C GLY A 305 -18.66 8.17 -30.14
N ASN A 306 -19.19 9.38 -30.34
CA ASN A 306 -20.11 10.09 -29.45
C ASN A 306 -21.43 9.33 -29.12
N ASN A 307 -21.55 8.05 -29.47
CA ASN A 307 -22.69 7.23 -29.12
C ASN A 307 -22.45 6.59 -27.75
N SER A 308 -23.26 7.00 -26.79
CA SER A 308 -23.35 6.48 -25.42
C SER A 308 -23.69 4.98 -25.32
N ASP A 309 -23.86 4.29 -26.45
CA ASP A 309 -24.22 2.89 -26.52
C ASP A 309 -22.94 2.06 -26.44
N GLY A 310 -22.43 1.91 -25.21
CA GLY A 310 -21.12 1.35 -24.83
C GLY A 310 -20.80 -0.09 -25.26
N HIS A 311 -20.87 -0.38 -26.55
CA HIS A 311 -20.40 -1.59 -27.19
C HIS A 311 -18.88 -1.50 -27.43
N GLY A 312 -18.10 -1.47 -26.35
CA GLY A 312 -16.66 -1.62 -26.46
C GLY A 312 -16.33 -3.02 -26.99
N THR A 313 -15.63 -3.12 -28.12
CA THR A 313 -15.20 -4.41 -28.67
C THR A 313 -14.20 -5.02 -27.70
N ARG A 314 -14.53 -6.23 -27.22
CA ARG A 314 -13.63 -7.01 -26.36
C ARG A 314 -12.41 -7.38 -27.18
N LEU A 315 -11.24 -6.93 -26.74
CA LEU A 315 -9.99 -7.08 -27.45
C LEU A 315 -9.39 -8.48 -27.29
N SER A 316 -10.14 -9.51 -27.70
CA SER A 316 -9.59 -10.87 -27.79
C SER A 316 -8.36 -10.95 -28.69
N ILE A 317 -8.13 -9.93 -29.54
CA ILE A 317 -6.93 -9.79 -30.38
C ILE A 317 -5.71 -9.21 -29.65
N TRP A 318 -5.85 -8.54 -28.50
CA TRP A 318 -4.69 -7.89 -27.85
C TRP A 318 -3.57 -8.85 -27.49
N PRO A 319 -3.84 -10.05 -26.91
CA PRO A 319 -2.76 -11.00 -26.66
C PRO A 319 -1.97 -11.33 -27.93
N TYR A 320 -2.64 -11.38 -29.09
CA TYR A 320 -1.99 -11.59 -30.38
C TYR A 320 -1.18 -10.37 -30.84
N VAL A 321 -1.71 -9.16 -30.70
CA VAL A 321 -1.01 -7.91 -31.02
C VAL A 321 0.24 -7.74 -30.14
N ILE A 322 0.09 -7.88 -28.82
CA ILE A 322 1.20 -7.82 -27.85
C ILE A 322 2.25 -8.87 -28.19
N HIS A 323 1.83 -10.11 -28.51
CA HIS A 323 2.75 -11.16 -28.93
C HIS A 323 3.50 -10.84 -30.21
N ARG A 324 2.82 -10.27 -31.23
CA ARG A 324 3.47 -9.85 -32.48
C ARG A 324 4.46 -8.72 -32.24
N VAL A 325 4.07 -7.70 -31.49
CA VAL A 325 4.92 -6.54 -31.17
C VAL A 325 6.16 -7.00 -30.43
N TYR A 326 5.98 -7.78 -29.36
CA TYR A 326 7.08 -8.37 -28.60
C TYR A 326 8.04 -9.19 -29.47
N LYS A 327 7.54 -9.97 -30.43
CA LYS A 327 8.37 -10.71 -31.38
C LYS A 327 9.10 -9.80 -32.37
N SER A 328 8.47 -8.73 -32.84
CA SER A 328 9.05 -7.81 -33.81
C SER A 328 10.10 -6.86 -33.22
N THR A 329 10.05 -6.59 -31.92
CA THR A 329 10.95 -5.66 -31.22
C THR A 329 12.07 -6.38 -30.47
N ASP A 330 12.46 -7.56 -30.95
CA ASP A 330 13.47 -8.43 -30.32
C ASP A 330 13.24 -8.61 -28.81
N LYS A 331 11.97 -8.80 -28.43
CA LYS A 331 11.53 -9.02 -27.04
C LYS A 331 11.77 -7.83 -26.11
N ASP A 332 11.84 -6.61 -26.63
CA ASP A 332 11.85 -5.38 -25.82
C ASP A 332 10.46 -5.13 -25.20
N PRO A 333 10.32 -5.15 -23.86
CA PRO A 333 9.06 -4.88 -23.18
C PRO A 333 8.65 -3.39 -23.24
N ASN A 334 9.59 -2.46 -23.42
CA ASN A 334 9.26 -1.02 -23.47
C ASN A 334 8.44 -0.69 -24.72
N SER A 335 8.68 -1.38 -25.82
CA SER A 335 7.87 -1.29 -27.04
C SER A 335 6.40 -1.66 -26.82
N ILE A 336 6.11 -2.65 -25.95
CA ILE A 336 4.72 -2.98 -25.57
C ILE A 336 4.12 -1.85 -24.73
N TYR A 337 4.90 -1.29 -23.80
CA TYR A 337 4.46 -0.19 -22.96
C TYR A 337 4.11 1.05 -23.79
N SER A 338 4.96 1.45 -24.72
CA SER A 338 4.69 2.53 -25.67
C SER A 338 3.40 2.25 -26.47
N LEU A 339 3.21 1.02 -26.97
CA LEU A 339 1.98 0.65 -27.67
C LEU A 339 0.72 0.78 -26.80
N LEU A 340 0.79 0.36 -25.53
CA LEU A 340 -0.34 0.42 -24.60
C LEU A 340 -0.62 1.85 -24.07
N ARG A 341 0.39 2.72 -24.09
CA ARG A 341 0.30 4.12 -23.64
C ARG A 341 -0.10 5.07 -24.75
N GLU A 342 0.42 4.87 -25.96
CA GLU A 342 0.27 5.77 -27.12
C GLU A 342 -0.71 5.23 -28.17
N GLY A 343 -1.19 3.99 -28.02
CA GLY A 343 -2.24 3.41 -28.85
C GLY A 343 -3.60 4.11 -28.68
N PRO A 344 -4.61 3.76 -29.52
CA PRO A 344 -5.94 4.37 -29.48
C PRO A 344 -6.52 4.38 -28.05
N VAL A 345 -7.25 5.44 -27.69
CA VAL A 345 -7.61 5.80 -26.31
C VAL A 345 -8.34 4.64 -25.61
N ILE A 346 -7.61 3.92 -24.75
CA ILE A 346 -8.16 2.90 -23.88
C ILE A 346 -8.38 3.52 -22.50
N LYS A 347 -9.64 3.63 -22.07
CA LYS A 347 -9.96 3.98 -20.68
C LYS A 347 -10.12 2.71 -19.85
N ASP A 348 -9.54 2.69 -18.65
CA ASP A 348 -9.82 1.66 -17.66
C ASP A 348 -11.29 1.78 -17.21
N ARG A 349 -11.97 0.66 -17.03
CA ARG A 349 -13.35 0.60 -16.52
C ARG A 349 -13.44 0.85 -15.02
#